data_AF-A0A0E9SNQ2-F1
#
_entry.id   AF-A0A0E9SNQ2-F1
#
_cell.length_a   1.000
_cell.length_b   1.000
_cell.length_c   1.000
_cell.angle_alpha   90.00
_cell.angle_beta   90.00
_cell.angle_gamma   90.00
#
_symmetry.space_group_name_H-M   'P 1'
#
loop_
_entity.id
_entity.type
_entity.pdbx_description
1 polymer ?
#
loop_
_entity_poly.entity_id
_entity_poly.type
_entity_poly.pdbx_seq_one_letter_code
_entity_poly.pdbx_strand_id
1 'polypeptide(L)'
;MEVNSGLYRVLATHTDHSTGGESFTHALAQHLASEFKRSYKHDVTGNPRAMMKLMNSADVAKHTLSTLGSSNCFVDSLYEGMDFDCSVSRARFELLCASLL
;
A
#
# COMPACT_ATOMS: atom_id res chain seq x y z
N MET A 1 14.23 -25.22 11.82
CA MET A 1 13.41 -26.40 11.47
C MET A 1 14.38 -27.56 11.36
N GLU A 2 14.30 -28.53 12.26
CA GLU A 2 15.01 -29.81 12.09
C GLU A 2 14.06 -30.80 11.41
N VAL A 3 14.58 -31.54 10.42
CA VAL A 3 13.85 -32.55 9.68
C VAL A 3 14.56 -33.88 9.90
N ASN A 4 13.89 -34.84 10.53
CA ASN A 4 14.43 -36.19 10.68
C ASN A 4 13.33 -37.22 10.39
N SER A 5 13.51 -38.00 9.32
CA SER A 5 12.64 -39.12 8.92
C SER A 5 11.13 -38.86 9.03
N GLY A 6 10.67 -37.71 8.52
CA GLY A 6 9.25 -37.35 8.49
C GLY A 6 8.72 -36.68 9.76
N LEU A 7 9.55 -36.49 10.79
CA LEU A 7 9.21 -35.72 11.98
C LEU A 7 9.66 -34.27 11.82
N TYR A 8 8.71 -33.34 11.89
CA TYR A 8 8.96 -31.90 11.85
C TYR A 8 8.81 -31.31 13.25
N ARG A 9 9.89 -30.72 13.77
CA ARG A 9 9.85 -29.98 15.05
C ARG A 9 10.10 -28.50 14.80
N VAL A 10 9.13 -27.67 15.16
CA VAL A 10 9.26 -26.21 15.17
C VAL A 10 10.12 -25.82 16.37
N LEU A 11 11.23 -25.12 16.13
CA LEU A 11 12.22 -24.76 17.15
C LEU A 11 11.88 -23.42 17.83
N ALA A 12 11.28 -22.49 17.09
CA ALA A 12 10.77 -21.23 17.58
C ALA A 12 9.76 -20.67 16.56
N THR A 13 8.74 -19.97 17.05
CA THR A 13 7.77 -19.22 16.24
C THR A 13 7.82 -17.78 16.68
N HIS A 14 8.26 -16.89 15.80
CA HIS A 14 8.13 -15.45 15.98
C HIS A 14 7.02 -14.95 15.05
N THR A 15 5.98 -14.36 15.62
CA THR A 15 4.87 -13.75 14.89
C THR A 15 4.79 -12.27 15.26
N ASP A 16 4.98 -11.40 14.27
CA ASP A 16 4.68 -9.98 14.40
C ASP A 16 3.36 -9.70 13.68
N HIS A 17 2.33 -9.34 14.46
CA HIS A 17 1.00 -9.02 13.95
C HIS A 17 0.91 -7.60 13.35
N SER A 18 1.97 -6.79 13.46
CA SER A 18 2.02 -5.41 12.97
C SER A 18 2.59 -5.26 11.55
N THR A 19 3.35 -6.26 11.09
CA THR A 19 3.84 -6.38 9.72
C THR A 19 2.92 -7.27 8.90
N GLY A 20 1.94 -6.64 8.24
CA GLY A 20 0.99 -7.31 7.36
C GLY A 20 0.79 -6.57 6.04
N GLY A 21 0.07 -7.20 5.12
CA GLY A 21 -0.27 -6.62 3.81
C GLY A 21 -1.02 -5.28 3.90
N GLU A 22 -1.67 -5.00 5.04
CA GLU A 22 -2.36 -3.75 5.34
C GLU A 22 -1.37 -2.58 5.55
N SER A 23 -0.22 -2.83 6.18
CA SER A 23 0.81 -1.80 6.40
C SER A 23 1.39 -1.31 5.07
N PHE A 24 1.58 -2.20 4.11
CA PHE A 24 1.99 -1.86 2.74
C PHE A 24 0.91 -1.06 2.01
N THR A 25 -0.37 -1.47 2.13
CA THR A 25 -1.50 -0.72 1.55
C THR A 25 -1.59 0.67 2.17
N HIS A 26 -1.40 0.80 3.49
CA HIS A 26 -1.44 2.08 4.19
C HIS A 26 -0.30 3.02 3.74
N ALA A 27 0.93 2.51 3.65
CA ALA A 27 2.07 3.29 3.17
C ALA A 27 1.85 3.84 1.74
N LEU A 28 1.30 3.00 0.84
CA LEU A 28 0.96 3.43 -0.50
C LEU A 28 -0.20 4.45 -0.51
N ALA A 29 -1.23 4.27 0.31
CA ALA A 29 -2.33 5.23 0.43
C ALA A 29 -1.86 6.60 0.96
N GLN A 30 -0.94 6.63 1.92
CA GLN A 30 -0.32 7.87 2.42
C GLN A 30 0.50 8.58 1.33
N HIS A 31 1.23 7.81 0.51
CA HIS A 31 1.91 8.36 -0.64
C HIS A 31 0.91 8.99 -1.62
N LEU A 32 -0.16 8.29 -1.99
CA LEU A 32 -1.20 8.82 -2.88
C LEU A 32 -1.88 10.07 -2.31
N ALA A 33 -2.14 10.13 -1.00
CA ALA A 33 -2.67 11.33 -0.35
C ALA A 33 -1.69 12.52 -0.45
N SER A 34 -0.39 12.27 -0.33
CA SER A 34 0.67 13.28 -0.48
C SER A 34 0.78 13.77 -1.93
N GLU A 35 0.65 12.87 -2.91
CA GLU A 35 0.59 13.20 -4.33
C GLU A 35 -0.64 14.06 -4.65
N PHE A 36 -1.81 13.70 -4.12
CA PHE A 36 -3.03 14.51 -4.24
C PHE A 36 -2.84 15.91 -3.66
N LYS A 37 -2.28 16.02 -2.46
CA LYS A 37 -1.97 17.31 -1.83
C LYS A 37 -0.99 18.14 -2.66
N ARG A 38 -0.01 17.51 -3.32
CA ARG A 38 0.92 18.23 -4.19
C ARG A 38 0.23 18.80 -5.43
N SER A 39 -0.60 17.99 -6.08
CA SER A 39 -1.27 18.33 -7.35
C SER A 39 -2.45 19.29 -7.16
N TYR A 40 -3.29 19.07 -6.15
CA TYR A 40 -4.55 19.79 -5.94
C TYR A 40 -4.49 20.79 -4.78
N LYS A 41 -3.38 20.84 -4.02
CA LYS A 41 -3.21 21.71 -2.84
C LYS A 41 -4.21 21.47 -1.71
N HIS A 42 -4.92 20.35 -1.73
CA HIS A 42 -5.87 19.93 -0.70
C HIS A 42 -5.36 18.71 0.07
N ASP A 43 -5.53 18.74 1.39
CA ASP A 43 -5.16 17.62 2.25
C ASP A 43 -6.38 16.74 2.54
N VAL A 44 -6.31 15.48 2.11
CA VAL A 44 -7.40 14.50 2.27
C VAL A 44 -7.19 13.55 3.45
N THR A 45 -6.06 13.65 4.16
CA THR A 45 -5.72 12.73 5.26
C THR A 45 -6.71 12.79 6.42
N GLY A 46 -7.32 13.96 6.65
CA GLY A 46 -8.38 14.16 7.63
C GLY A 46 -9.78 13.73 7.18
N ASN A 47 -9.96 13.28 5.94
CA ASN A 47 -11.25 12.86 5.39
C ASN A 47 -11.32 11.32 5.31
N PRO A 48 -12.06 10.65 6.21
CA PRO A 48 -12.12 9.19 6.25
C PRO A 48 -12.64 8.55 4.96
N ARG A 49 -13.57 9.23 4.27
CA ARG A 49 -14.16 8.73 3.01
C ARG A 49 -13.15 8.79 1.87
N ALA A 50 -12.40 9.89 1.77
CA ALA A 50 -11.35 10.04 0.77
C ALA A 50 -10.20 9.04 1.02
N MET A 51 -9.78 8.89 2.28
CA MET A 51 -8.76 7.92 2.66
C MET A 51 -9.19 6.48 2.38
N MET A 52 -10.45 6.11 2.64
CA MET A 52 -10.96 4.78 2.29
C MET A 52 -10.91 4.51 0.78
N LYS A 53 -11.26 5.49 -0.06
CA LYS A 53 -11.12 5.37 -1.51
C LYS A 53 -9.65 5.17 -1.93
N LEU A 54 -8.73 5.93 -1.34
CA LEU A 54 -7.29 5.79 -1.58
C LEU A 54 -6.77 4.42 -1.13
N MET A 55 -7.21 3.91 0.02
CA MET A 55 -6.83 2.58 0.51
C MET A 55 -7.27 1.47 -0.44
N ASN A 56 -8.51 1.53 -0.95
CA ASN A 56 -8.99 0.56 -1.93
C ASN A 56 -8.18 0.60 -3.24
N SER A 57 -7.90 1.80 -3.76
CA SER A 57 -7.07 1.97 -4.96
C SER A 57 -5.63 1.49 -4.73
N ALA A 58 -5.06 1.80 -3.55
CA ALA A 58 -3.73 1.34 -3.15
C ALA A 58 -3.65 -0.19 -3.04
N ASP A 59 -4.68 -0.87 -2.54
CA ASP A 59 -4.66 -2.33 -2.45
C ASP A 59 -4.62 -3.00 -3.83
N VAL A 60 -5.41 -2.49 -4.78
CA VAL A 60 -5.39 -2.92 -6.19
C VAL A 60 -4.03 -2.62 -6.83
N ALA A 61 -3.49 -1.43 -6.59
CA ALA A 61 -2.19 -1.03 -7.12
C ALA A 61 -1.06 -1.91 -6.56
N LYS A 62 -1.08 -2.21 -5.25
CA LYS A 62 -0.15 -3.14 -4.60
C LYS A 62 -0.15 -4.50 -5.28
N HIS A 63 -1.33 -5.10 -5.50
CA HIS A 63 -1.44 -6.38 -6.19
C HIS A 63 -0.85 -6.34 -7.60
N THR A 64 -1.11 -5.25 -8.32
CA THR A 64 -0.58 -5.05 -9.67
C THR A 64 0.94 -4.90 -9.66
N LEU A 65 1.47 -4.11 -8.72
CA LEU A 65 2.89 -3.84 -8.57
C LEU A 65 3.70 -5.05 -8.12
N SER A 66 3.07 -6.05 -7.48
CA SER A 66 3.70 -7.35 -7.21
C SER A 66 4.11 -8.09 -8.51
N THR A 67 3.40 -7.84 -9.61
CA THR A 67 3.62 -8.53 -10.90
C THR A 67 4.18 -7.62 -12.00
N LEU A 68 3.75 -6.36 -12.05
CA LEU A 68 4.15 -5.38 -13.07
C LEU A 68 5.13 -4.33 -12.51
N GLY A 69 5.81 -3.61 -13.42
CA GLY A 69 6.76 -2.54 -13.08
C GLY A 69 6.11 -1.20 -12.73
N SER A 70 4.81 -1.03 -13.01
CA SER A 70 4.05 0.18 -12.72
C SER A 70 2.56 -0.12 -12.61
N SER A 71 1.81 0.75 -11.93
CA SER A 71 0.35 0.70 -11.85
C SER A 71 -0.23 2.11 -11.85
N ASN A 72 -1.39 2.29 -12.47
CA ASN A 72 -2.11 3.56 -12.45
C ASN A 72 -3.22 3.52 -11.40
N CYS A 73 -3.25 4.53 -10.53
CA CYS A 73 -4.25 4.69 -9.48
C CYS A 73 -5.23 5.78 -9.92
N PHE A 74 -6.41 5.38 -10.35
CA PHE A 74 -7.50 6.30 -10.66
C PHE A 74 -8.57 6.24 -9.55
N VAL A 75 -9.01 7.40 -9.07
CA VAL A 75 -10.07 7.54 -8.07
C VAL A 75 -11.00 8.68 -8.47
N ASP A 76 -12.24 8.31 -8.80
CA ASP A 76 -13.31 9.26 -9.12
C ASP A 76 -13.79 10.01 -7.87
N SER A 77 -13.98 11.32 -8.01
CA SER A 77 -14.57 12.23 -7.02
C SER A 77 -13.93 12.02 -5.64
N LEU A 78 -12.61 12.04 -5.58
CA LEU A 78 -11.83 11.76 -4.38
C LEU A 78 -12.10 12.81 -3.30
N TYR A 79 -12.14 14.10 -3.65
CA TYR A 79 -12.44 15.20 -2.74
C TYR A 79 -13.23 16.30 -3.47
N GLU A 80 -14.40 16.67 -2.94
CA GLU A 80 -15.26 17.75 -3.50
C GLU A 80 -15.52 17.64 -5.02
N GLY A 81 -15.65 16.42 -5.53
CA GLY A 81 -15.88 16.16 -6.97
C GLY A 81 -14.63 16.21 -7.84
N MET A 82 -13.43 16.36 -7.25
CA MET A 82 -12.16 16.26 -7.96
C MET A 82 -11.76 14.80 -8.14
N ASP A 83 -11.51 14.42 -9.40
CA ASP A 83 -10.91 13.14 -9.74
C ASP A 83 -9.41 13.16 -9.49
N PHE A 84 -8.86 11.99 -9.19
CA PHE A 84 -7.44 11.79 -8.96
C PHE A 84 -6.90 10.68 -9.87
N ASP A 85 -5.80 10.98 -10.55
CA ASP A 85 -5.03 10.03 -11.36
C ASP A 85 -3.56 10.14 -10.97
N CYS A 86 -2.93 9.00 -10.67
CA CYS A 86 -1.52 8.93 -10.32
C CYS A 86 -0.91 7.59 -10.73
N SER A 87 0.16 7.65 -11.50
CA SER A 87 0.96 6.46 -11.84
C SER A 87 2.07 6.24 -10.82
N VAL A 88 2.18 5.01 -10.31
CA VAL A 88 3.19 4.60 -9.33
C VAL A 88 4.05 3.48 -9.94
N SER A 89 5.38 3.60 -9.83
CA SER A 89 6.30 2.55 -10.25
C SER A 89 6.59 1.56 -9.12
N ARG A 90 6.97 0.33 -9.48
CA ARG A 90 7.42 -0.69 -8.51
C ARG A 90 8.59 -0.20 -7.68
N ALA A 91 9.58 0.43 -8.31
CA ALA A 91 10.72 0.99 -7.60
C ALA A 91 10.32 2.03 -6.55
N ARG A 92 9.34 2.90 -6.86
CA ARG A 92 8.80 3.85 -5.88
C ARG A 92 8.10 3.12 -4.73
N PHE A 93 7.30 2.11 -5.03
CA PHE A 93 6.61 1.30 -4.03
C PHE A 93 7.60 0.57 -3.11
N GLU A 94 8.63 -0.07 -3.65
CA GLU A 94 9.69 -0.72 -2.87
C GLU A 94 10.41 0.27 -1.94
N LEU A 95 10.70 1.48 -2.41
CA LEU A 95 11.29 2.54 -1.58
C LEU A 95 10.37 2.97 -0.43
N LEU A 96 9.06 3.09 -0.66
CA LEU A 96 8.09 3.42 0.39
C LEU A 96 8.05 2.32 1.47
N CYS A 97 8.18 1.07 1.02
CA CYS A 97 8.08 -0.10 1.87
C CYS A 97 9.40 -0.51 2.52
N ALA A 98 10.52 0.10 2.15
CA ALA A 98 11.84 -0.18 2.72
C ALA A 98 11.92 0.08 4.24
N SER A 99 11.00 0.89 4.79
CA SER A 99 10.89 1.12 6.24
C SER A 99 10.05 0.07 6.99
N LEU A 100 9.36 -0.80 6.25
CA LEU A 100 8.47 -1.85 6.75
C LEU A 100 9.06 -3.26 6.61
N LEU A 101 10.22 -3.37 5.95
CA LEU A 101 10.98 -4.61 5.71
C LEU A 101 12.19 -4.68 6.63
#